data_AF-A0AAX3ID88-F1
#
_entry.id   AF-A0AAX3ID88-F1
#
_cell.length_a   1.000
_cell.length_b   1.000
_cell.length_c   1.000
_cell.angle_alpha   90.00
_cell.angle_beta   90.00
_cell.angle_gamma   90.00
#
_symmetry.space_group_name_H-M   'P 1'
#
loop_
_entity.id
_entity.type
_entity.pdbx_description
1 polymer ?
#
loop_
_entity_poly.entity_id
_entity_poly.type
_entity_poly.pdbx_seq_one_letter_code
_entity_poly.pdbx_strand_id
1 'polypeptide(L)'
;MSVKTAEDKFQEFCLFVEKNKFRLMVDNGRFERKVTRVDVIDSECVQIYLTDETCVFIYVDTIEYVYIDWVFEQVSNLRSDGIKQWNVASKKYELEYEDEFKTLSFYVD
;
A
#
# COMPACT_ATOMS: atom_id res chain seq x y z
N MET A 1 16.66 -1.57 -22.61
CA MET A 1 15.62 -1.92 -21.62
C MET A 1 14.93 -0.63 -21.26
N SER A 2 13.62 -0.51 -21.51
CA SER A 2 12.87 0.68 -21.10
C SER A 2 12.78 0.69 -19.58
N VAL A 3 13.09 1.81 -18.94
CA VAL A 3 12.86 2.00 -17.51
C VAL A 3 11.35 2.15 -17.31
N LYS A 4 10.74 1.31 -16.47
CA LYS A 4 9.31 1.40 -16.14
C LYS A 4 9.04 2.69 -15.37
N THR A 5 7.96 3.38 -15.71
CA THR A 5 7.53 4.61 -14.99
C THR A 5 6.94 4.26 -13.62
N ALA A 6 6.58 5.27 -12.82
CA ALA A 6 5.89 5.05 -11.55
C ALA A 6 4.48 4.47 -11.79
N GLU A 7 3.79 4.95 -12.81
CA GLU A 7 2.48 4.48 -13.24
C GLU A 7 2.52 3.01 -13.66
N ASP A 8 3.52 2.60 -14.47
CA ASP A 8 3.70 1.20 -14.86
C ASP A 8 3.85 0.29 -13.64
N LYS A 9 4.67 0.72 -12.67
CA LYS A 9 4.91 -0.02 -11.43
C LYS A 9 3.67 -0.07 -10.54
N PHE A 10 2.91 1.03 -10.48
CA PHE A 10 1.65 1.09 -9.75
C PHE A 10 0.60 0.15 -10.33
N GLN A 11 0.43 0.13 -11.67
CA GLN A 11 -0.50 -0.80 -12.32
C GLN A 11 -0.11 -2.27 -12.06
N GLU A 12 1.18 -2.59 -12.14
CA GLU A 12 1.70 -3.92 -11.79
C GLU A 12 1.46 -4.27 -10.31
N PHE A 13 1.59 -3.29 -9.43
CA PHE A 13 1.28 -3.43 -8.01
C PHE A 13 -0.21 -3.70 -7.78
N CYS A 14 -1.13 -2.95 -8.39
CA CYS A 14 -2.58 -3.19 -8.31
C CYS A 14 -2.94 -4.63 -8.72
N LEU A 15 -2.39 -5.10 -9.85
CA LEU A 15 -2.57 -6.49 -10.30
C LEU A 15 -1.99 -7.51 -9.32
N PHE A 16 -0.83 -7.20 -8.74
CA PHE A 16 -0.16 -8.05 -7.76
C PHE A 16 -0.98 -8.19 -6.47
N VAL A 17 -1.46 -7.09 -5.89
CA VAL A 17 -2.21 -7.12 -4.64
C VAL A 17 -3.58 -7.78 -4.81
N GLU A 18 -4.28 -7.52 -5.92
CA GLU A 18 -5.57 -8.16 -6.20
C GLU A 18 -5.41 -9.68 -6.35
N LYS A 19 -4.39 -10.12 -7.08
CA LYS A 19 -4.11 -11.55 -7.30
C LYS A 19 -3.71 -12.27 -6.02
N ASN A 20 -3.05 -11.59 -5.08
CA ASN A 20 -2.46 -12.22 -3.90
C ASN A 20 -3.10 -11.80 -2.58
N LYS A 21 -4.26 -11.12 -2.59
CA LYS A 21 -4.90 -10.49 -1.42
C LYS A 21 -4.92 -11.34 -0.15
N PHE A 22 -5.18 -12.65 -0.24
CA PHE A 22 -5.25 -13.55 0.92
C PHE A 22 -3.91 -14.08 1.44
N ARG A 23 -2.81 -13.75 0.75
CA ARG A 23 -1.42 -14.15 1.05
C ARG A 23 -0.48 -12.95 1.18
N LEU A 24 -1.02 -11.74 1.05
CA LEU A 24 -0.23 -10.53 1.02
C LEU A 24 0.21 -10.16 2.44
N MET A 25 1.49 -9.93 2.59
CA MET A 25 2.13 -9.40 3.79
C MET A 25 2.54 -7.95 3.53
N VAL A 26 2.51 -7.14 4.58
CA VAL A 26 3.01 -5.76 4.58
C VAL A 26 3.94 -5.55 5.75
N ASP A 27 5.07 -4.90 5.50
CA ASP A 27 6.13 -4.65 6.47
C ASP A 27 6.69 -3.23 6.32
N ASN A 28 6.87 -2.52 7.41
CA ASN A 28 7.51 -1.19 7.44
C ASN A 28 8.80 -1.14 8.29
N GLY A 29 9.38 -2.30 8.58
CA GLY A 29 10.57 -2.48 9.41
C GLY A 29 10.30 -2.44 10.93
N ARG A 30 9.13 -1.99 11.38
CA ARG A 30 8.72 -2.03 12.80
C ARG A 30 7.62 -3.05 13.06
N PHE A 31 6.69 -3.20 12.13
CA PHE A 31 5.66 -4.23 12.17
C PHE A 31 5.57 -4.94 10.82
N GLU A 32 5.35 -6.25 10.90
CA GLU A 32 4.97 -7.09 9.77
C GLU A 32 3.55 -7.60 10.03
N ARG A 33 2.69 -7.56 9.02
CA ARG A 33 1.30 -7.98 9.15
C ARG A 33 0.76 -8.60 7.87
N LYS A 34 -0.13 -9.57 8.04
CA LYS A 34 -0.96 -10.09 6.95
C LYS A 34 -2.08 -9.11 6.61
N VAL A 35 -2.20 -8.78 5.32
CA VAL A 35 -3.30 -7.98 4.79
C VAL A 35 -4.62 -8.74 4.94
N THR A 36 -5.65 -8.05 5.43
CA THR A 36 -6.97 -8.66 5.69
C THR A 36 -7.90 -8.51 4.50
N ARG A 37 -7.83 -7.37 3.79
CA ARG A 37 -8.61 -7.05 2.60
C ARG A 37 -7.83 -6.13 1.67
N VAL A 38 -8.07 -6.27 0.38
CA VAL A 38 -7.62 -5.35 -0.66
C VAL A 38 -8.84 -4.97 -1.48
N ASP A 39 -9.06 -3.67 -1.67
CA ASP A 39 -10.10 -3.12 -2.52
C ASP A 39 -9.42 -2.22 -3.57
N VAL A 40 -9.47 -2.62 -4.84
CA VAL A 40 -9.04 -1.77 -5.97
C VAL A 40 -10.19 -0.84 -6.30
N ILE A 41 -10.03 0.45 -5.98
CA ILE A 41 -11.10 1.44 -6.12
C ILE A 41 -11.23 1.85 -7.59
N ASP A 42 -10.12 2.20 -8.21
CA ASP A 42 -10.01 2.55 -9.61
C ASP A 42 -8.59 2.30 -10.15
N SER A 43 -8.27 2.86 -11.32
CA SER A 43 -6.94 2.74 -11.93
C SER A 43 -5.87 3.59 -11.26
N GLU A 44 -6.21 4.40 -10.25
CA GLU A 44 -5.31 5.36 -9.61
C GLU A 44 -5.17 5.09 -8.10
N CYS A 45 -6.05 4.27 -7.51
CA CYS A 45 -6.07 4.01 -6.09
C CYS A 45 -6.34 2.54 -5.73
N VAL A 46 -5.53 2.02 -4.80
CA VAL A 46 -5.82 0.77 -4.10
C VAL A 46 -5.86 0.98 -2.59
N GLN A 47 -6.86 0.40 -1.95
CA GLN A 47 -7.04 0.42 -0.51
C GLN A 47 -6.66 -0.94 0.08
N ILE A 48 -5.76 -0.93 1.05
CA ILE A 48 -5.24 -2.13 1.71
C ILE A 48 -5.56 -2.07 3.20
N TYR A 49 -6.29 -3.07 3.71
CA TYR A 49 -6.69 -3.15 5.10
C TYR A 49 -5.65 -3.91 5.93
N LEU A 50 -5.22 -3.26 7.01
CA LEU A 50 -4.29 -3.80 8.01
C LEU A 50 -5.08 -4.36 9.21
N THR A 51 -6.19 -3.73 9.55
CA THR A 51 -7.22 -4.21 10.49
C THR A 51 -8.61 -3.88 9.93
N ASP A 52 -9.66 -4.24 10.65
CA ASP A 52 -11.03 -3.83 10.32
C ASP A 52 -11.24 -2.29 10.42
N GLU A 53 -10.33 -1.60 11.11
CA GLU A 53 -10.41 -0.17 11.44
C GLU A 53 -9.23 0.63 10.88
N THR A 54 -8.22 -0.01 10.29
CA THR A 54 -7.05 0.68 9.73
C THR A 54 -6.75 0.21 8.33
N CYS A 55 -6.58 1.18 7.44
CA CYS A 55 -6.28 0.91 6.04
C CYS A 55 -5.26 1.93 5.51
N VAL A 56 -4.68 1.57 4.37
CA VAL A 56 -3.74 2.39 3.63
C VAL A 56 -4.27 2.56 2.22
N PHE A 57 -4.45 3.81 1.80
CA PHE A 57 -4.70 4.16 0.41
C PHE A 57 -3.36 4.39 -0.27
N ILE A 58 -3.16 3.77 -1.41
CA ILE A 58 -1.93 3.89 -2.19
C ILE A 58 -2.32 4.39 -3.56
N TYR A 59 -1.71 5.52 -3.92
CA TYR A 59 -1.76 6.14 -5.23
C TYR A 59 -0.39 6.01 -5.90
N VAL A 60 -0.27 6.53 -7.12
CA VAL A 60 1.01 6.51 -7.86
C VAL A 60 2.12 7.25 -7.10
N ASP A 61 1.81 8.40 -6.52
CA ASP A 61 2.77 9.34 -5.92
C ASP A 61 2.52 9.61 -4.44
N THR A 62 1.47 9.03 -3.85
CA THR A 62 1.00 9.37 -2.51
C THR A 62 0.54 8.12 -1.76
N ILE A 63 0.74 8.10 -0.45
CA ILE A 63 0.22 7.10 0.46
C ILE A 63 -0.52 7.76 1.61
N GLU A 64 -1.70 7.25 1.97
CA GLU A 64 -2.51 7.77 3.06
C GLU A 64 -2.88 6.68 4.05
N TYR A 65 -2.57 6.90 5.33
CA TYR A 65 -3.00 6.03 6.43
C TYR A 65 -4.25 6.58 7.07
N VAL A 66 -5.25 5.72 7.21
CA VAL A 66 -6.58 6.12 7.67
C VAL A 66 -7.07 5.17 8.75
N TYR A 67 -7.68 5.77 9.77
CA TYR A 67 -8.47 5.07 10.78
C TYR A 67 -9.97 5.22 10.45
N ILE A 68 -10.69 4.11 10.47
CA ILE A 68 -12.12 4.02 10.20
C ILE A 68 -12.81 3.57 11.49
N ASP A 69 -13.65 4.44 12.03
CA ASP A 69 -14.52 4.13 13.16
C ASP A 69 -15.94 3.92 12.65
N TRP A 70 -16.34 2.65 12.53
CA TRP A 70 -17.67 2.27 12.07
C TRP A 70 -18.77 2.55 13.10
N VAL A 71 -18.43 2.70 14.38
CA VAL A 71 -19.40 2.98 15.45
C VAL A 71 -19.91 4.42 15.32
N PHE A 72 -19.02 5.34 14.94
CA PHE A 72 -19.35 6.75 14.79
C PHE A 72 -19.42 7.21 13.32
N GLU A 73 -19.30 6.29 12.37
CA GLU A 73 -19.25 6.58 10.92
C GLU A 73 -18.18 7.63 10.57
N GLN A 74 -17.05 7.59 11.27
CA GLN A 74 -15.97 8.57 11.13
C GLN A 74 -14.75 7.98 10.44
N VAL A 75 -14.14 8.81 9.60
CA VAL A 75 -12.89 8.49 8.91
C VAL A 75 -11.89 9.58 9.28
N SER A 76 -10.76 9.18 9.84
CA SER A 76 -9.69 10.09 10.26
C SER A 76 -8.41 9.79 9.49
N ASN A 77 -7.90 10.78 8.76
CA ASN A 77 -6.57 10.72 8.18
C ASN A 77 -5.53 10.77 9.29
N LEU A 78 -4.83 9.65 9.48
CA LEU A 78 -3.71 9.58 10.42
C LEU A 78 -2.50 10.26 9.83
N ARG A 79 -2.30 10.09 8.51
CA ARG A 79 -1.09 10.53 7.82
C ARG A 79 -1.22 10.49 6.30
N SER A 80 -0.51 11.37 5.60
CA SER A 80 -0.32 11.35 4.15
C SER A 80 1.15 11.66 3.83
N ASP A 81 1.77 10.89 2.94
CA ASP A 81 3.15 11.09 2.49
C ASP A 81 3.29 10.94 0.98
N GLY A 82 4.22 11.70 0.39
CA GLY A 82 4.63 11.50 -1.00
C GLY A 82 5.55 10.28 -1.16
N ILE A 83 5.26 9.45 -2.15
CA ILE A 83 6.09 8.34 -2.60
C ILE A 83 7.22 8.90 -3.46
N LYS A 84 8.46 8.75 -2.97
CA LYS A 84 9.68 9.15 -3.68
C LYS A 84 10.05 8.14 -4.75
N GLN A 85 9.92 6.85 -4.43
CA GLN A 85 10.41 5.79 -5.28
C GLN A 85 9.65 4.49 -5.08
N TRP A 86 9.37 3.85 -6.22
CA TRP A 86 8.90 2.47 -6.29
C TRP A 86 10.07 1.54 -6.61
N ASN A 87 10.36 0.63 -5.68
CA ASN A 87 11.35 -0.43 -5.84
C ASN A 87 10.63 -1.78 -6.01
N VAL A 88 10.94 -2.51 -7.07
CA VAL A 88 10.28 -3.78 -7.41
C VAL A 88 11.33 -4.87 -7.58
N ALA A 89 11.28 -5.89 -6.73
CA ALA A 89 12.23 -7.00 -6.73
C ALA A 89 11.51 -8.35 -6.64
N SER A 90 11.55 -9.13 -7.72
CA SER A 90 10.90 -10.45 -7.89
C SER A 90 9.37 -10.45 -7.67
N LYS A 91 8.93 -10.29 -6.42
CA LYS A 91 7.53 -10.24 -5.95
C LYS A 91 7.37 -9.38 -4.68
N LYS A 92 8.36 -8.53 -4.41
CA LYS A 92 8.35 -7.55 -3.33
C LYS A 92 8.23 -6.16 -3.96
N TYR A 93 7.22 -5.41 -3.53
CA TYR A 93 7.04 -4.00 -3.90
C TYR A 93 7.35 -3.16 -2.69
N GLU A 94 8.24 -2.18 -2.83
CA GLU A 94 8.65 -1.31 -1.75
C GLU A 94 8.43 0.14 -2.15
N LEU A 95 7.72 0.87 -1.29
CA LEU A 95 7.43 2.30 -1.43
C LEU A 95 8.36 3.07 -0.50
N GLU A 96 9.21 3.92 -1.05
CA GLU A 96 10.03 4.84 -0.26
C GLU A 96 9.32 6.20 -0.12
N TYR A 97 9.23 6.74 1.09
CA TYR A 97 8.54 8.02 1.40
C TYR A 97 9.29 8.82 2.49
N GLU A 98 8.93 10.10 2.70
CA GLU A 98 9.75 11.15 3.35
C GLU A 98 10.07 11.00 4.86
N ASP A 99 9.81 9.88 5.54
CA ASP A 99 9.79 9.84 7.00
C ASP A 99 10.66 8.74 7.66
N GLU A 100 10.68 8.69 9.00
CA GLU A 100 11.38 7.72 9.86
C GLU A 100 11.20 6.25 9.46
N PHE A 101 10.01 5.88 8.96
CA PHE A 101 9.73 4.49 8.56
C PHE A 101 10.39 4.13 7.24
N LYS A 102 10.81 5.12 6.44
CA LYS A 102 11.52 5.09 5.15
C LYS A 102 10.92 4.23 4.05
N THR A 103 10.31 3.09 4.34
CA THR A 103 9.91 2.12 3.34
C THR A 103 8.70 1.29 3.80
N LEU A 104 7.73 1.09 2.90
CA LEU A 104 6.62 0.16 3.10
C LEU A 104 6.72 -0.95 2.04
N SER A 105 6.85 -2.18 2.51
CA SER A 105 7.10 -3.37 1.71
C SER A 105 5.85 -4.23 1.61
N PHE A 106 5.55 -4.73 0.42
CA PHE A 106 4.47 -5.67 0.14
C PHE A 106 5.01 -6.92 -0.54
N TYR A 107 4.74 -8.11 0.00
CA TYR A 107 5.23 -9.38 -0.55
C TYR A 107 4.29 -10.54 -0.22
N VAL A 108 4.55 -11.68 -0.84
CA VAL A 108 3.86 -12.94 -0.57
C VAL A 108 4.80 -13.87 0.18
N ASP A 109 4.32 -14.43 1.29
CA ASP A 109 4.96 -15.57 1.98
C ASP A 109 4.73 -16.90 1.20
#